data_AF-A0A154NZK9-F1
#
_entry.id   AF-A0A154NZK9-F1
#
_cell.length_a   1.000
_cell.length_b   1.000
_cell.length_c   1.000
_cell.angle_alpha   90.00
_cell.angle_beta   90.00
_cell.angle_gamma   90.00
#
_symmetry.space_group_name_H-M   'P 1'
#
loop_
_entity.id
_entity.type
_entity.pdbx_description
1 polymer ?
#
loop_
_entity_poly.entity_id
_entity_poly.type
_entity_poly.pdbx_seq_one_letter_code
_entity_poly.pdbx_strand_id
1 'polypeptide(L)'
;MSSGPGTVMYRCPTQPHRGGHAGRNRHGTKLLEHGRASARGTPSGLLDKYLIPKASNAESKVFYLKMKGDYYRYLAEVATGETRNAVVDDSQKAYQDAFEISKSKMQPTHPIRLGLALNFSVFYYEILNSPDKACQLAKQVCIAAVVEDSQKAYQEAFDIAKAKMQPTHPIRLGLALNFSVFYYEIINSPARACHLAKQAFDDAIAELDTLNEDSYKDSTLIMQLLRDNLTLWTSDTQGEQDEQQEGGDN
;
A
#
# COMPACT_ATOMS: atom_id res chain seq x y z
N MET A 1 13.97 -9.83 42.40
CA MET A 1 12.64 -9.43 41.87
C MET A 1 12.82 -8.16 41.06
N SER A 2 12.81 -8.26 39.74
CA SER A 2 12.23 -7.26 38.83
C SER A 2 12.30 -7.83 37.41
N SER A 3 11.12 -8.05 36.84
CA SER A 3 10.84 -8.64 35.54
C SER A 3 10.55 -7.54 34.53
N GLY A 4 11.31 -7.48 33.43
CA GLY A 4 11.00 -6.66 32.25
C GLY A 4 10.36 -7.51 31.13
N PRO A 5 9.53 -6.92 30.26
CA PRO A 5 8.74 -7.66 29.28
C PRO A 5 9.60 -8.10 28.08
N GLY A 6 9.43 -9.35 27.68
CA GLY A 6 10.16 -9.99 26.59
C GLY A 6 9.68 -9.53 25.21
N THR A 7 10.59 -8.94 24.45
CA THR A 7 10.46 -8.79 22.99
C THR A 7 10.61 -10.16 22.33
N VAL A 8 9.54 -10.67 21.74
CA VAL A 8 9.57 -11.87 20.89
C VAL A 8 10.25 -11.49 19.57
N MET A 9 11.57 -11.61 19.54
CA MET A 9 12.34 -11.60 18.30
C MET A 9 12.08 -12.92 17.56
N TYR A 10 11.30 -12.88 16.48
CA TYR A 10 11.25 -13.98 15.52
C TYR A 10 12.66 -14.22 14.97
N ARG A 11 13.28 -15.32 15.40
CA ARG A 11 14.56 -15.81 14.86
C ARG A 11 14.35 -16.24 13.41
N CYS A 12 15.08 -15.59 12.50
CA CYS A 12 15.31 -16.05 11.13
C CYS A 12 16.27 -17.27 11.17
N PRO A 13 15.93 -18.44 10.61
CA PRO A 13 16.85 -19.57 10.55
C PRO A 13 17.82 -19.42 9.37
N THR A 14 19.11 -19.42 9.72
CA THR A 14 20.27 -19.86 8.92
C THR A 14 20.72 -19.02 7.71
N GLN A 15 21.86 -18.34 7.89
CA GLN A 15 22.77 -17.97 6.80
C GLN A 15 23.33 -19.24 6.12
N PRO A 16 23.54 -19.27 4.80
CA PRO A 16 24.48 -20.19 4.19
C PRO A 16 25.87 -19.56 4.11
N HIS A 17 26.84 -20.23 4.72
CA HIS A 17 28.27 -19.97 4.56
C HIS A 17 28.67 -19.97 3.07
N ARG A 18 29.45 -18.96 2.68
CA ARG A 18 30.20 -18.94 1.42
C ARG A 18 31.18 -20.11 1.39
N GLY A 19 30.98 -21.06 0.47
CA GLY A 19 31.95 -22.12 0.16
C GLY A 19 31.46 -23.11 -0.90
N GLY A 20 32.02 -23.03 -2.11
CA GLY A 20 32.00 -24.14 -3.09
C GLY A 20 30.97 -24.09 -4.22
N HIS A 21 31.00 -23.07 -5.09
CA HIS A 21 30.16 -22.96 -6.31
C HIS A 21 30.91 -23.29 -7.61
N ALA A 22 31.38 -24.53 -7.79
CA ALA A 22 31.91 -24.97 -9.10
C ALA A 22 31.24 -26.25 -9.66
N GLY A 23 30.58 -27.06 -8.82
CA GLY A 23 29.99 -28.34 -9.26
C GLY A 23 28.48 -28.35 -9.53
N ARG A 24 27.71 -27.41 -8.94
CA ARG A 24 26.22 -27.42 -9.00
C ARG A 24 25.61 -26.74 -10.22
N ASN A 25 26.34 -25.87 -10.93
CA ASN A 25 25.79 -25.09 -12.05
C ASN A 25 25.48 -25.89 -13.32
N ARG A 26 26.09 -27.05 -13.55
CA ARG A 26 25.86 -27.85 -14.77
C ARG A 26 24.56 -28.67 -14.76
N HIS A 27 24.02 -28.97 -13.58
CA HIS A 27 22.76 -29.72 -13.45
C HIS A 27 21.54 -28.79 -13.45
N GLY A 28 21.64 -27.62 -12.80
CA GLY A 28 20.59 -26.59 -12.84
C GLY A 28 20.35 -26.01 -14.23
N THR A 29 21.41 -25.75 -15.00
CA THR A 29 21.32 -25.30 -16.40
C THR A 29 20.66 -26.35 -17.31
N LYS A 30 20.98 -27.64 -17.15
CA LYS A 30 20.31 -28.72 -17.90
C LYS A 30 18.82 -28.85 -17.59
N LEU A 31 18.42 -28.66 -16.32
CA LEU A 31 17.00 -28.63 -15.93
C LEU A 31 16.26 -27.43 -16.53
N LEU A 32 16.92 -26.27 -16.61
CA LEU A 32 16.37 -25.06 -17.25
C LEU A 32 16.20 -25.22 -18.77
N GLU A 33 17.18 -25.83 -19.45
CA GLU A 33 17.09 -26.13 -20.89
C GLU A 33 16.03 -27.22 -21.19
N HIS A 34 15.95 -28.27 -20.38
CA HIS A 34 14.89 -29.29 -20.52
C HIS A 34 13.50 -28.75 -20.18
N GLY A 35 13.40 -27.79 -19.25
CA GLY A 35 12.15 -27.08 -18.93
C GLY A 35 11.63 -26.19 -20.07
N ARG A 36 12.53 -25.63 -20.90
CA ARG A 36 12.13 -24.84 -22.09
C ARG A 36 11.79 -25.71 -23.31
N ALA A 37 12.40 -26.89 -23.45
CA ALA A 37 12.26 -27.73 -24.65
C ALA A 37 10.92 -28.48 -24.80
N SER A 38 10.08 -28.58 -23.74
CA SER A 38 8.78 -29.24 -23.83
C SER A 38 7.65 -28.42 -23.18
N ALA A 39 7.14 -27.44 -23.93
CA ALA A 39 5.99 -26.59 -23.55
C ALA A 39 4.64 -27.34 -23.38
N ARG A 40 4.64 -28.68 -23.36
CA ARG A 40 3.44 -29.51 -23.10
C ARG A 40 3.44 -30.16 -21.71
N GLY A 41 4.59 -30.23 -21.02
CA GLY A 41 4.72 -30.88 -19.71
C GLY A 41 5.09 -29.95 -18.55
N THR A 42 5.40 -28.69 -18.80
CA THR A 42 5.78 -27.74 -17.73
C THR A 42 4.57 -27.07 -17.09
N PRO A 43 4.66 -26.66 -15.80
CA PRO A 43 3.63 -25.87 -15.15
C PRO A 43 3.23 -24.62 -15.95
N SER A 44 4.20 -23.93 -16.57
CA SER A 44 3.92 -22.80 -17.46
C SER A 44 3.10 -23.20 -18.70
N GLY A 45 3.43 -24.32 -19.35
CA GLY A 45 2.66 -24.84 -20.49
C GLY A 45 1.23 -25.22 -20.14
N LEU A 46 0.97 -25.74 -18.93
CA LEU A 46 -0.37 -26.01 -18.42
C LEU A 46 -1.16 -24.71 -18.18
N LEU A 47 -0.51 -23.71 -17.57
CA LEU A 47 -1.11 -22.41 -17.29
C LEU A 47 -1.52 -21.69 -18.58
N ASP A 48 -0.63 -21.62 -19.57
CA ASP A 48 -0.86 -20.87 -20.81
C ASP A 48 -1.85 -21.52 -21.76
N LYS A 49 -1.87 -22.87 -21.85
CA LYS A 49 -2.72 -23.58 -22.82
C LYS A 49 -4.11 -23.90 -22.29
N TYR A 50 -4.24 -24.06 -20.98
CA TYR A 50 -5.48 -24.61 -20.41
C TYR A 50 -6.06 -23.72 -19.32
N LEU A 51 -5.29 -23.36 -18.28
CA LEU A 51 -5.87 -22.74 -17.09
C LEU A 51 -6.21 -21.26 -17.29
N ILE A 52 -5.27 -20.46 -17.82
CA ILE A 52 -5.49 -19.03 -18.07
C ILE A 52 -6.57 -18.80 -19.13
N PRO A 53 -6.59 -19.49 -20.29
CA PRO A 53 -7.62 -19.29 -21.30
C PRO A 53 -9.02 -19.75 -20.87
N LYS A 54 -9.12 -20.75 -19.99
CA LYS A 54 -10.41 -21.27 -19.49
C LYS A 54 -10.92 -20.54 -18.23
N ALA A 55 -10.11 -19.65 -17.64
CA ALA A 55 -10.53 -18.88 -16.47
C ALA A 55 -11.69 -17.95 -16.83
N SER A 56 -12.89 -18.29 -16.35
CA SER A 56 -14.13 -17.55 -16.65
C SER A 56 -14.30 -16.29 -15.82
N ASN A 57 -13.67 -16.21 -14.64
CA ASN A 57 -13.76 -15.08 -13.72
C ASN A 57 -12.38 -14.45 -13.46
N ALA A 58 -12.42 -13.18 -13.04
CA ALA A 58 -11.21 -12.38 -12.80
C ALA A 58 -10.33 -12.98 -11.70
N GLU A 59 -10.93 -13.48 -10.61
CA GLU A 59 -10.19 -14.10 -9.50
C GLU A 59 -9.34 -15.28 -9.95
N SER A 60 -9.92 -16.21 -10.72
CA SER A 60 -9.20 -17.39 -11.23
C SER A 60 -8.10 -16.97 -12.20
N LYS A 61 -8.36 -15.98 -13.05
CA LYS A 61 -7.37 -15.47 -14.01
C LYS A 61 -6.17 -14.83 -13.29
N VAL A 62 -6.43 -14.00 -12.28
CA VAL A 62 -5.39 -13.39 -11.43
C VAL A 62 -4.63 -14.46 -10.68
N PHE A 63 -5.32 -15.46 -10.13
CA PHE A 63 -4.69 -16.57 -9.41
C PHE A 63 -3.73 -17.35 -10.31
N TYR A 64 -4.13 -17.72 -11.53
CA TYR A 64 -3.26 -18.45 -12.45
C TYR A 64 -2.09 -17.60 -12.98
N LEU A 65 -2.31 -16.32 -13.25
CA LEU A 65 -1.21 -15.41 -13.64
C LEU A 65 -0.22 -15.20 -12.48
N LYS A 66 -0.71 -15.07 -11.25
CA LYS A 66 0.12 -15.04 -10.04
C LYS A 66 0.95 -16.32 -9.92
N MET A 67 0.33 -17.49 -10.08
CA MET A 67 1.03 -18.78 -10.07
C MET A 67 2.09 -18.86 -11.17
N LYS A 68 1.81 -18.30 -12.35
CA LYS A 68 2.77 -18.21 -13.46
C LYS A 68 3.97 -17.36 -13.05
N GLY A 69 3.73 -16.16 -12.49
CA GLY A 69 4.78 -15.29 -11.96
C GLY A 69 5.62 -15.98 -10.88
N ASP A 70 4.98 -16.64 -9.92
CA ASP A 70 5.65 -17.41 -8.87
C ASP A 70 6.56 -18.50 -9.47
N TYR A 71 6.06 -19.26 -10.45
CA TYR A 71 6.85 -20.30 -11.13
C TYR A 71 8.12 -19.73 -11.80
N TYR A 72 8.00 -18.63 -12.55
CA TYR A 72 9.14 -18.00 -13.18
C TYR A 72 10.08 -17.33 -12.18
N ARG A 73 9.57 -16.78 -11.08
CA ARG A 73 10.40 -16.28 -9.98
C ARG A 73 11.31 -17.37 -9.41
N TYR A 74 10.76 -18.55 -9.11
CA TYR A 74 11.56 -19.69 -8.63
C TYR A 74 12.58 -20.17 -9.68
N LEU A 75 12.22 -20.14 -10.97
CA LEU A 75 13.18 -20.42 -12.03
C LEU A 75 14.31 -19.38 -12.10
N ALA A 76 14.01 -18.10 -11.84
CA ALA A 76 15.01 -17.05 -11.87
C ALA A 76 16.08 -17.25 -10.80
N GLU A 77 15.71 -17.75 -9.61
CA GLU A 77 16.63 -18.03 -8.48
C GLU A 77 17.77 -18.99 -8.87
N VAL A 78 17.50 -19.96 -9.76
CA VAL A 78 18.47 -20.96 -10.19
C VAL A 78 19.08 -20.68 -11.57
N ALA A 79 18.54 -19.72 -12.31
CA ALA A 79 19.01 -19.37 -13.66
C ALA A 79 20.23 -18.44 -13.62
N THR A 80 21.10 -18.59 -14.62
CA THR A 80 22.32 -17.77 -14.80
C THR A 80 22.42 -17.27 -16.24
N GLY A 81 23.18 -16.18 -16.44
CA GLY A 81 23.42 -15.59 -17.77
C GLY A 81 22.14 -15.08 -18.45
N GLU A 82 22.11 -15.13 -19.78
CA GLU A 82 20.98 -14.63 -20.61
C GLU A 82 19.65 -15.34 -20.32
N THR A 83 19.69 -16.62 -19.95
CA THR A 83 18.51 -17.40 -19.56
C THR A 83 17.81 -16.80 -18.35
N ARG A 84 18.57 -16.21 -17.40
CA ARG A 84 17.99 -15.53 -16.24
C ARG A 84 17.17 -14.32 -16.65
N ASN A 85 17.71 -13.46 -17.53
CA ASN A 85 17.02 -12.23 -17.93
C ASN A 85 15.64 -12.52 -18.53
N ALA A 86 15.58 -13.47 -19.47
CA ALA A 86 14.30 -13.84 -20.10
C ALA A 86 13.29 -14.45 -19.09
N VAL A 87 13.76 -15.22 -18.09
CA VAL A 87 12.90 -15.77 -17.04
C VAL A 87 12.40 -14.68 -16.08
N VAL A 88 13.25 -13.70 -15.77
CA VAL A 88 12.88 -12.52 -14.98
C VAL A 88 11.81 -11.70 -15.70
N ASP A 89 11.96 -11.48 -17.01
CA ASP A 89 10.98 -10.75 -17.82
C ASP A 89 9.63 -11.49 -17.86
N ASP A 90 9.64 -12.81 -18.04
CA ASP A 90 8.43 -13.64 -18.01
C ASP A 90 7.72 -13.57 -16.66
N SER A 91 8.48 -13.63 -15.55
CA SER A 91 7.96 -13.46 -14.19
C SER A 91 7.32 -12.10 -13.99
N GLN A 92 8.04 -11.03 -14.36
CA GLN A 92 7.57 -9.67 -14.20
C GLN A 92 6.29 -9.42 -14.99
N LYS A 93 6.24 -9.89 -16.25
CA LYS A 93 5.06 -9.75 -17.10
C LYS A 93 3.84 -10.46 -16.50
N ALA A 94 4.01 -11.69 -16.02
CA ALA A 94 2.91 -12.43 -15.40
C ALA A 94 2.38 -11.75 -14.14
N TYR A 95 3.26 -11.21 -13.28
CA TYR A 95 2.84 -10.43 -12.12
C TYR A 95 2.15 -9.13 -12.52
N GLN A 96 2.66 -8.39 -13.51
CA GLN A 96 2.05 -7.15 -13.98
C GLN A 96 0.66 -7.38 -14.56
N ASP A 97 0.50 -8.40 -15.41
CA ASP A 97 -0.80 -8.76 -16.00
C ASP A 97 -1.81 -9.14 -14.90
N ALA A 98 -1.38 -9.91 -13.90
CA ALA A 98 -2.21 -10.23 -12.74
C ALA A 98 -2.59 -8.95 -11.95
N PHE A 99 -1.63 -8.03 -11.80
CA PHE A 99 -1.80 -6.82 -11.00
C PHE A 99 -2.83 -5.88 -11.62
N GLU A 100 -2.76 -5.63 -12.92
CA GLU A 100 -3.72 -4.77 -13.64
C GLU A 100 -5.15 -5.32 -13.59
N ILE A 101 -5.31 -6.64 -13.75
CA ILE A 101 -6.62 -7.28 -13.64
C ILE A 101 -7.13 -7.17 -12.20
N SER A 102 -6.27 -7.42 -11.20
CA SER A 102 -6.67 -7.34 -9.79
C SER A 102 -7.08 -5.92 -9.39
N LYS A 103 -6.39 -4.89 -9.90
CA LYS A 103 -6.67 -3.49 -9.62
C LYS A 103 -8.02 -3.06 -10.17
N SER A 104 -8.38 -3.56 -11.37
CA SER A 104 -9.60 -3.16 -12.07
C SER A 104 -10.84 -4.00 -11.73
N LYS A 105 -10.66 -5.25 -11.24
CA LYS A 105 -11.77 -6.21 -11.06
C LYS A 105 -11.93 -6.72 -9.64
N MET A 106 -11.07 -6.35 -8.70
CA MET A 106 -11.08 -6.90 -7.34
C MET A 106 -10.96 -5.80 -6.29
N GLN A 107 -11.64 -5.99 -5.15
CA GLN A 107 -11.55 -5.07 -4.02
C GLN A 107 -10.11 -4.99 -3.48
N PRO A 108 -9.63 -3.82 -3.03
CA PRO A 108 -8.29 -3.68 -2.45
C PRO A 108 -7.98 -4.64 -1.30
N THR A 109 -8.99 -4.97 -0.48
CA THR A 109 -8.89 -5.92 0.65
C THR A 109 -8.95 -7.39 0.25
N HIS A 110 -9.14 -7.70 -1.04
CA HIS A 110 -9.35 -9.07 -1.50
C HIS A 110 -8.09 -9.95 -1.26
N PRO A 111 -8.20 -11.14 -0.65
CA PRO A 111 -7.04 -11.97 -0.27
C PRO A 111 -6.09 -12.30 -1.43
N ILE A 112 -6.63 -12.65 -2.61
CA ILE A 112 -5.82 -12.91 -3.81
C ILE A 112 -5.05 -11.66 -4.27
N ARG A 113 -5.65 -10.46 -4.18
CA ARG A 113 -5.00 -9.20 -4.57
C ARG A 113 -3.88 -8.82 -3.59
N LEU A 114 -4.13 -8.97 -2.29
CA LEU A 114 -3.10 -8.79 -1.25
C LEU A 114 -1.96 -9.79 -1.39
N GLY A 115 -2.28 -11.08 -1.60
CA GLY A 115 -1.27 -12.13 -1.81
C GLY A 115 -0.47 -11.95 -3.10
N LEU A 116 -1.08 -11.42 -4.16
CA LEU A 116 -0.37 -11.03 -5.38
C LEU A 116 0.62 -9.89 -5.10
N ALA A 117 0.18 -8.83 -4.42
CA ALA A 117 1.03 -7.68 -4.10
C ALA A 117 2.23 -8.08 -3.25
N LEU A 118 2.03 -8.93 -2.24
CA LEU A 118 3.11 -9.47 -1.43
C LEU A 118 4.13 -10.22 -2.30
N ASN A 119 3.68 -11.18 -3.11
CA ASN A 119 4.60 -11.95 -3.94
C ASN A 119 5.33 -11.09 -4.98
N PHE A 120 4.65 -10.07 -5.52
CA PHE A 120 5.27 -9.15 -6.47
C PHE A 120 6.28 -8.22 -5.78
N SER A 121 6.04 -7.78 -4.54
CA SER A 121 7.03 -7.04 -3.76
C SER A 121 8.28 -7.89 -3.45
N VAL A 122 8.09 -9.17 -3.13
CA VAL A 122 9.20 -10.12 -2.91
C VAL A 122 10.00 -10.29 -4.20
N PHE A 123 9.35 -10.39 -5.35
CA PHE A 123 10.02 -10.41 -6.66
C PHE A 123 10.89 -9.16 -6.87
N TYR A 124 10.37 -7.95 -6.62
CA TYR A 124 11.17 -6.72 -6.73
C TYR A 124 12.37 -6.71 -5.79
N TYR A 125 12.20 -7.20 -4.56
CA TYR A 125 13.26 -7.22 -3.56
C TYR A 125 14.33 -8.27 -3.88
N GLU A 126 13.94 -9.53 -4.06
CA GLU A 126 14.87 -10.66 -4.15
C GLU A 126 15.44 -10.87 -5.56
N ILE A 127 14.65 -10.61 -6.60
CA ILE A 127 15.06 -10.92 -7.99
C ILE A 127 15.62 -9.69 -8.69
N LEU A 128 14.96 -8.54 -8.53
CA LEU A 128 15.35 -7.28 -9.17
C LEU A 128 16.21 -6.37 -8.29
N ASN A 129 16.50 -6.78 -7.04
CA ASN A 129 17.29 -6.02 -6.07
C ASN A 129 16.86 -4.54 -5.97
N SER A 130 15.54 -4.31 -5.99
CA SER A 130 14.90 -3.00 -6.02
C SER A 130 14.03 -2.81 -4.77
N PRO A 131 14.65 -2.62 -3.58
CA PRO A 131 13.94 -2.55 -2.31
C PRO A 131 12.95 -1.38 -2.24
N ASP A 132 13.27 -0.26 -2.85
CA ASP A 132 12.38 0.91 -2.87
C ASP A 132 11.08 0.60 -3.64
N LYS A 133 11.18 -0.05 -4.81
CA LYS A 133 10.01 -0.47 -5.59
C LYS A 133 9.18 -1.52 -4.85
N ALA A 134 9.83 -2.47 -4.19
CA ALA A 134 9.15 -3.47 -3.36
C ALA A 134 8.33 -2.79 -2.24
N CYS A 135 8.96 -1.84 -1.53
CA CYS A 135 8.32 -1.09 -0.46
C CYS A 135 7.16 -0.23 -0.97
N GLN A 136 7.35 0.48 -2.09
CA GLN A 136 6.30 1.28 -2.72
C GLN A 136 5.09 0.44 -3.12
N LEU A 137 5.32 -0.72 -3.75
CA LEU A 137 4.24 -1.60 -4.18
C LEU A 137 3.47 -2.21 -3.00
N ALA A 138 4.19 -2.66 -1.97
CA ALA A 138 3.57 -3.17 -0.75
C ALA A 138 2.75 -2.09 -0.03
N LYS A 139 3.32 -0.88 0.11
CA LYS A 139 2.62 0.28 0.68
C LYS A 139 1.38 0.63 -0.13
N GLN A 140 1.49 0.77 -1.43
CA GLN A 140 0.37 1.16 -2.30
C GLN A 140 -0.84 0.25 -2.12
N VAL A 141 -0.64 -1.07 -2.05
CA VAL A 141 -1.76 -2.01 -1.99
C VAL A 141 -2.31 -2.13 -0.58
N CYS A 142 -1.45 -2.27 0.43
CA CYS A 142 -1.89 -2.43 1.81
C CYS A 142 -2.53 -1.15 2.36
N ILE A 143 -1.93 0.01 2.05
CA ILE A 143 -2.45 1.31 2.50
C ILE A 143 -3.75 1.63 1.78
N ALA A 144 -3.83 1.49 0.45
CA ALA A 144 -5.06 1.84 -0.29
C ALA A 144 -6.29 1.09 0.24
N ALA A 145 -6.14 -0.17 0.64
CA ALA A 145 -7.22 -0.96 1.20
C ALA A 145 -7.73 -0.41 2.53
N VAL A 146 -6.82 -0.14 3.48
CA VAL A 146 -7.18 0.39 4.79
C VAL A 146 -7.68 1.83 4.72
N VAL A 147 -7.10 2.63 3.80
CA VAL A 147 -7.47 4.03 3.60
C VAL A 147 -8.88 4.18 3.06
N GLU A 148 -9.29 3.35 2.10
CA GLU A 148 -10.65 3.41 1.56
C GLU A 148 -11.71 3.13 2.64
N ASP A 149 -11.51 2.07 3.44
CA ASP A 149 -12.43 1.70 4.50
C ASP A 149 -12.46 2.75 5.62
N SER A 150 -11.29 3.28 6.00
CA SER A 150 -11.18 4.36 6.98
C SER A 150 -11.88 5.63 6.51
N GLN A 151 -11.71 6.00 5.23
CA GLN A 151 -12.36 7.17 4.65
C GLN A 151 -13.88 7.04 4.67
N LYS A 152 -14.42 5.88 4.30
CA LYS A 152 -15.87 5.61 4.36
C LYS A 152 -16.40 5.73 5.79
N ALA A 153 -15.72 5.11 6.76
CA ALA A 153 -16.12 5.18 8.16
C ALA A 153 -16.10 6.62 8.72
N TYR A 154 -15.05 7.40 8.41
CA TYR A 154 -15.01 8.81 8.79
C TYR A 154 -16.13 9.62 8.14
N GLN A 155 -16.38 9.41 6.84
CA GLN A 155 -17.42 10.12 6.11
C GLN A 155 -18.81 9.82 6.68
N GLU A 156 -19.16 8.55 6.90
CA GLU A 156 -20.44 8.14 7.48
C GLU A 156 -20.64 8.72 8.89
N ALA A 157 -19.62 8.64 9.75
CA ALA A 157 -19.67 9.21 11.10
C ALA A 157 -19.84 10.74 11.05
N PHE A 158 -19.14 11.41 10.14
CA PHE A 158 -19.20 12.85 9.98
C PHE A 158 -20.57 13.32 9.45
N ASP A 159 -21.17 12.59 8.50
CA ASP A 159 -22.50 12.90 7.97
C ASP A 159 -23.59 12.73 9.03
N ILE A 160 -23.49 11.67 9.84
CA ILE A 160 -24.39 11.46 10.99
C ILE A 160 -24.23 12.60 12.01
N ALA A 161 -22.99 12.98 12.33
CA ALA A 161 -22.73 14.08 13.26
C ALA A 161 -23.25 15.42 12.72
N LYS A 162 -23.06 15.71 11.44
CA LYS A 162 -23.61 16.92 10.79
C LYS A 162 -25.13 16.98 10.87
N ALA A 163 -25.81 15.83 10.70
CA ALA A 163 -27.27 15.77 10.73
C ALA A 163 -27.86 15.82 12.15
N LYS A 164 -27.13 15.38 13.17
CA LYS A 164 -27.67 15.16 14.53
C LYS A 164 -27.08 16.05 15.62
N MET A 165 -25.98 16.74 15.34
CA MET A 165 -25.23 17.50 16.33
C MET A 165 -24.95 18.93 15.83
N GLN A 166 -25.01 19.89 16.74
CA GLN A 166 -24.64 21.28 16.43
C GLN A 166 -23.15 21.37 16.04
N PRO A 167 -22.75 22.35 15.20
CA PRO A 167 -21.36 22.56 14.81
C PRO A 167 -20.38 22.67 15.99
N THR A 168 -20.85 23.20 17.11
CA THR A 168 -20.09 23.36 18.35
C THR A 168 -19.95 22.08 19.16
N HIS A 169 -20.68 21.00 18.84
CA HIS A 169 -20.68 19.80 19.65
C HIS A 169 -19.29 19.12 19.67
N PRO A 170 -18.70 18.81 20.85
CA PRO A 170 -17.34 18.27 20.95
C PRO A 170 -17.06 17.03 20.08
N ILE A 171 -18.03 16.09 20.01
CA ILE A 171 -17.89 14.90 19.15
C ILE A 171 -17.82 15.27 17.66
N ARG A 172 -18.63 16.22 17.19
CA ARG A 172 -18.64 16.64 15.78
C ARG A 172 -17.34 17.37 15.43
N LEU A 173 -16.86 18.24 16.32
CA LEU A 173 -15.57 18.91 16.19
C LEU A 173 -14.39 17.92 16.19
N GLY A 174 -14.41 16.95 17.11
CA GLY A 174 -13.38 15.91 17.19
C GLY A 174 -13.35 15.03 15.94
N LEU A 175 -14.52 14.69 15.38
CA LEU A 175 -14.60 13.99 14.10
C LEU A 175 -14.02 14.83 12.95
N ALA A 176 -14.34 16.13 12.89
CA ALA A 176 -13.77 17.03 11.87
C ALA A 176 -12.24 17.11 11.99
N LEU A 177 -11.73 17.24 13.21
CA LEU A 177 -10.29 17.27 13.50
C LEU A 177 -9.61 15.99 13.02
N ASN A 178 -10.05 14.83 13.49
CA ASN A 178 -9.44 13.55 13.11
C ASN A 178 -9.55 13.28 11.60
N PHE A 179 -10.67 13.64 10.98
CA PHE A 179 -10.85 13.44 9.55
C PHE A 179 -9.99 14.39 8.72
N SER A 180 -9.75 15.62 9.19
CA SER A 180 -8.82 16.56 8.56
C SER A 180 -7.37 16.07 8.63
N VAL A 181 -6.94 15.55 9.79
CA VAL A 181 -5.62 14.92 9.97
C VAL A 181 -5.47 13.72 9.05
N PHE A 182 -6.51 12.89 8.91
CA PHE A 182 -6.53 11.76 7.98
C PHE A 182 -6.33 12.21 6.53
N TYR A 183 -6.97 13.31 6.10
CA TYR A 183 -6.74 13.86 4.77
C TYR A 183 -5.30 14.37 4.58
N TYR A 184 -4.71 14.97 5.61
CA TYR A 184 -3.34 15.50 5.57
C TYR A 184 -2.30 14.39 5.56
N GLU A 185 -2.27 13.56 6.61
CA GLU A 185 -1.21 12.59 6.86
C GLU A 185 -1.35 11.30 6.05
N ILE A 186 -2.59 10.88 5.76
CA ILE A 186 -2.84 9.54 5.19
C ILE A 186 -3.19 9.60 3.70
N ILE A 187 -4.07 10.52 3.30
CA ILE A 187 -4.45 10.71 1.89
C ILE A 187 -3.46 11.62 1.15
N ASN A 188 -2.61 12.36 1.87
CA ASN A 188 -1.70 13.35 1.31
C ASN A 188 -2.45 14.41 0.46
N SER A 189 -3.56 14.91 1.00
CA SER A 189 -4.39 15.95 0.37
C SER A 189 -4.52 17.16 1.30
N PRO A 190 -3.47 17.99 1.41
CA PRO A 190 -3.44 19.13 2.34
C PRO A 190 -4.56 20.14 2.06
N ALA A 191 -4.88 20.38 0.78
CA ALA A 191 -5.99 21.26 0.41
C ALA A 191 -7.35 20.80 0.98
N ARG A 192 -7.65 19.50 0.93
CA ARG A 192 -8.89 18.94 1.51
C ARG A 192 -8.87 18.98 3.04
N ALA A 193 -7.74 18.65 3.65
CA ALA A 193 -7.55 18.73 5.09
C ALA A 193 -7.83 20.15 5.62
N CYS A 194 -7.18 21.15 5.02
CA CYS A 194 -7.37 22.55 5.38
C CYS A 194 -8.79 23.04 5.14
N HIS A 195 -9.42 22.64 4.03
CA HIS A 195 -10.81 22.99 3.76
C HIS A 195 -11.76 22.45 4.83
N LEU A 196 -11.62 21.16 5.18
CA LEU A 196 -12.46 20.51 6.19
C LEU A 196 -12.27 21.12 7.58
N ALA A 197 -11.01 21.32 7.99
CA ALA A 197 -10.68 21.90 9.29
C ALA A 197 -11.17 23.35 9.39
N LYS A 198 -10.96 24.16 8.34
CA LYS A 198 -11.42 25.54 8.28
C LYS A 198 -12.94 25.64 8.32
N GLN A 199 -13.64 24.83 7.52
CA GLN A 199 -15.10 24.81 7.53
C GLN A 199 -15.64 24.46 8.93
N ALA A 200 -15.10 23.43 9.57
CA ALA A 200 -15.55 23.05 10.91
C ALA A 200 -15.28 24.13 11.97
N PHE A 201 -14.15 24.83 11.84
CA PHE A 201 -13.82 25.95 12.71
C PHE A 201 -14.78 27.14 12.50
N ASP A 202 -14.99 27.55 11.25
CA ASP A 202 -15.86 28.68 10.89
C ASP A 202 -17.33 28.41 11.28
N ASP A 203 -17.84 27.20 11.01
CA ASP A 203 -19.19 26.77 11.39
C ASP A 203 -19.36 26.81 12.93
N ALA A 204 -18.34 26.41 13.70
CA ALA A 204 -18.41 26.41 15.15
C ALA A 204 -18.30 27.80 15.76
N ILE A 205 -17.50 28.71 15.17
CA ILE A 205 -17.43 30.12 15.57
C ILE A 205 -18.80 30.80 15.41
N ALA A 206 -19.51 30.52 14.32
CA ALA A 206 -20.81 31.13 14.03
C ALA A 206 -21.90 30.79 15.07
N GLU A 207 -21.76 29.67 15.78
CA GLU A 207 -22.72 29.20 16.78
C GLU A 207 -22.14 29.16 18.20
N LEU A 208 -20.93 29.69 18.41
CA LEU A 208 -20.21 29.60 19.69
C LEU A 208 -20.99 30.24 20.85
N ASP A 209 -21.68 31.34 20.59
CA ASP A 209 -22.48 32.09 21.58
C ASP A 209 -23.68 31.29 22.11
N THR A 210 -24.04 30.16 21.48
CA THR A 210 -25.18 29.31 21.86
C THR A 210 -24.80 28.14 22.79
N LEU A 211 -23.50 27.96 23.06
CA LEU A 211 -23.00 26.87 23.91
C LEU A 211 -23.35 27.08 25.39
N ASN A 212 -23.64 25.96 26.07
CA ASN A 212 -23.72 25.93 27.53
C ASN A 212 -22.32 25.91 28.16
N GLU A 213 -22.20 26.37 29.42
CA GLU A 213 -20.92 26.42 30.12
C GLU A 213 -20.22 25.05 30.23
N ASP A 214 -21.01 23.97 30.35
CA ASP A 214 -20.49 22.61 30.52
C ASP A 214 -19.75 22.10 29.27
N SER A 215 -20.22 22.44 28.06
CA SER A 215 -19.60 21.99 26.80
C SER A 215 -18.64 23.02 26.21
N TYR A 216 -18.63 24.26 26.72
CA TYR A 216 -17.83 25.36 26.19
C TYR A 216 -16.33 25.07 26.24
N LYS A 217 -15.84 24.53 27.36
CA LYS A 217 -14.41 24.23 27.55
C LYS A 217 -13.91 23.16 26.56
N ASP A 218 -14.68 22.08 26.38
CA ASP A 218 -14.29 20.99 25.50
C ASP A 218 -14.33 21.44 24.02
N SER A 219 -15.36 22.19 23.65
CA SER A 219 -15.54 22.69 22.28
C SER A 219 -14.42 23.67 21.91
N THR A 220 -14.12 24.63 22.78
CA THR A 220 -13.05 25.61 22.53
C THR A 220 -11.66 24.99 22.51
N LEU A 221 -11.41 23.95 23.31
CA LEU A 221 -10.15 23.19 23.25
C LEU A 221 -9.97 22.50 21.89
N ILE A 222 -11.01 21.87 21.36
CA ILE A 222 -10.91 21.19 20.05
C ILE A 222 -10.80 22.21 18.91
N MET A 223 -11.51 23.34 19.00
CA MET A 223 -11.37 24.45 18.04
C MET A 223 -9.95 25.02 18.04
N GLN A 224 -9.31 25.11 19.20
CA GLN A 224 -7.92 25.52 19.32
C GLN A 224 -6.99 24.54 18.59
N LEU A 225 -7.19 23.23 18.73
CA LEU A 225 -6.43 22.21 17.99
C LEU A 225 -6.63 22.31 16.48
N LEU A 226 -7.85 22.56 16.01
CA LEU A 226 -8.14 22.80 14.58
C LEU A 226 -7.36 24.01 14.06
N ARG A 227 -7.32 25.11 14.82
CA ARG A 227 -6.58 26.32 14.47
C ARG A 227 -5.07 26.06 14.41
N ASP A 228 -4.54 25.31 15.36
CA ASP A 228 -3.12 25.01 15.45
C ASP A 228 -2.69 24.13 14.27
N ASN A 229 -3.48 23.12 13.93
CA ASN A 229 -3.27 22.30 12.75
C ASN A 229 -3.31 23.12 11.46
N LEU A 230 -4.31 24.00 11.30
CA LEU A 230 -4.41 24.88 10.12
C LEU A 230 -3.17 25.74 9.96
N THR A 231 -2.67 26.33 11.06
CA THR A 231 -1.47 27.17 11.05
C THR A 231 -0.28 26.37 10.55
N LEU A 232 -0.07 25.19 11.11
CA LEU A 232 1.04 24.29 10.77
C LEU A 232 0.99 23.84 9.30
N TRP A 233 -0.18 23.44 8.81
CA TRP A 233 -0.36 22.98 7.44
C TRP A 233 -0.26 24.10 6.40
N THR A 234 -0.65 25.33 6.76
CA THR A 234 -0.48 26.50 5.88
C THR A 234 0.97 26.98 5.80
N SER A 235 1.77 26.81 6.86
CA SER A 235 3.21 27.10 6.80
C SER A 235 3.98 26.07 5.97
N ASP A 236 3.63 24.78 6.10
CA ASP A 236 4.29 23.70 5.34
C ASP A 236 4.06 23.87 3.83
N THR A 237 2.85 24.26 3.42
CA THR A 237 2.49 24.47 2.01
C THR A 237 3.07 25.74 1.39
N GLN A 238 3.49 26.73 2.20
CA GLN A 238 4.24 27.90 1.72
C GLN A 238 5.72 27.56 1.51
N GLY A 239 6.32 26.75 2.39
CA GLY A 239 7.71 26.29 2.25
C GLY A 239 7.95 25.42 1.01
N GLU A 240 7.00 24.56 0.63
CA GLU A 240 7.12 23.70 -0.56
C GLU A 240 7.02 24.47 -1.90
N GLN A 241 6.41 25.66 -1.92
CA GLN A 241 6.33 26.51 -3.13
C GLN A 241 7.62 27.29 -3.37
N ASP A 242 8.32 27.68 -2.29
CA ASP A 242 9.58 28.41 -2.38
C ASP A 242 10.75 27.49 -2.78
N GLU A 243 10.76 26.23 -2.33
CA GLU A 243 11.79 25.25 -2.74
C GLU A 243 11.71 24.81 -4.22
N GLN A 244 10.54 24.96 -4.87
CA GLN A 244 10.39 24.64 -6.30
C GLN A 244 10.82 25.79 -7.23
N GLN A 245 11.12 26.99 -6.70
CA GLN A 245 11.63 28.12 -7.50
C GLN A 245 13.15 28.30 -7.45
N GLU A 246 13.85 27.79 -6.44
CA GLU A 246 15.32 27.94 -6.34
C GLU A 246 16.15 26.87 -7.07
N GLY A 247 15.53 25.85 -7.68
CA GLY A 247 16.22 24.80 -8.45
C GLY A 247 16.44 25.10 -9.94
N GLY A 248 16.11 26.32 -10.39
CA GLY A 248 15.93 26.65 -11.81
C GLY A 248 16.81 27.78 -12.36
N ASP A 249 17.96 28.08 -11.76
CA ASP A 249 18.98 28.91 -12.42
C ASP A 249 20.38 28.66 -11.83
N ASN A 250 21.15 27.77 -12.46
CA ASN A 250 22.61 27.88 -12.60
C ASN A 250 23.16 26.95 -13.70
#